data_AF-A0A495YWX8-F1
#
_entry.id   AF-A0A495YWX8-F1
#
_cell.length_a   1.000
_cell.length_b   1.000
_cell.length_c   1.000
_cell.angle_alpha   90.00
_cell.angle_beta   90.00
_cell.angle_gamma   90.00
#
_symmetry.space_group_name_H-M   'P 1'
#
loop_
_entity.id
_entity.type
_entity.pdbx_description
1 polymer ?
#
loop_
_entity_poly.entity_id
_entity_poly.type
_entity_poly.pdbx_seq_one_letter_code
_entity_poly.pdbx_strand_id
1 'polypeptide(L)'
;MKVKQQNQHMDIKRFPLYFCIISFCISLLVYGCQDSTSVNGDKNDSEVVLRDYLLSEGETWEPEKTYIIHGTLEILPNGVLEILPGTVVKFGRDAHIEVRGKLKIGTPLVRVELSEPVSLTSNSTNPQSGDWNGILFDHTHDSESFLRNTVIEYATVALDIKTTSPTLIDCTFRYNETAIALDGSNTKIQNNAIHDNDIGIYTIGRQTRPRIERNNITKNETGIFCENVQSIIQDNNLENNDYALKLNVKFDLGIPNNWWGTVVHEEIDKTILDVHDINIITKPLGTVDYEPIAEVRFEDAGPRE
;
A
#
# COMPACT_ATOMS: atom_id res chain seq x y z
N MET A 1 77.67 -3.97 -9.97
CA MET A 1 76.32 -4.20 -10.54
C MET A 1 75.92 -2.96 -11.32
N LYS A 2 75.30 -3.20 -12.48
CA LYS A 2 74.55 -2.32 -13.40
C LYS A 2 73.78 -1.17 -12.71
N VAL A 3 73.39 -0.03 -13.29
CA VAL A 3 73.58 0.72 -14.57
C VAL A 3 72.64 1.95 -14.44
N LYS A 4 73.08 3.15 -14.89
CA LYS A 4 72.31 4.28 -15.54
C LYS A 4 71.04 4.84 -14.84
N GLN A 5 70.52 6.06 -15.09
CA GLN A 5 70.84 7.29 -15.85
C GLN A 5 69.85 8.35 -15.30
N GLN A 6 70.29 9.56 -14.96
CA GLN A 6 70.27 10.79 -15.77
C GLN A 6 68.90 11.37 -16.18
N ASN A 7 68.73 12.59 -15.68
CA ASN A 7 68.42 13.84 -16.39
C ASN A 7 67.02 14.08 -16.95
N GLN A 8 66.38 15.06 -16.31
CA GLN A 8 65.35 15.92 -16.84
C GLN A 8 65.89 16.73 -18.03
N HIS A 9 65.15 16.72 -19.14
CA HIS A 9 65.36 17.55 -20.32
C HIS A 9 64.26 18.61 -20.36
N MET A 10 64.67 19.86 -20.50
CA MET A 10 63.85 21.02 -20.81
C MET A 10 64.01 21.30 -22.31
N ASP A 11 62.92 21.58 -23.04
CA ASP A 11 62.86 22.33 -24.32
C ASP A 11 61.37 22.56 -24.70
N ILE A 12 60.82 23.78 -24.82
CA ILE A 12 60.98 24.86 -25.83
C ILE A 12 60.13 24.68 -27.11
N LYS A 13 59.20 25.65 -27.32
CA LYS A 13 58.67 26.29 -28.57
C LYS A 13 57.45 25.75 -29.38
N ARG A 14 56.53 26.74 -29.61
CA ARG A 14 55.88 27.24 -30.87
C ARG A 14 54.49 26.73 -31.35
N PHE A 15 53.64 27.74 -31.67
CA PHE A 15 52.38 27.86 -32.47
C PHE A 15 52.37 27.15 -33.86
N PRO A 16 51.32 27.24 -34.74
CA PRO A 16 49.84 27.40 -34.65
C PRO A 16 49.04 26.38 -35.54
N LEU A 17 47.70 26.28 -35.46
CA LEU A 17 46.84 26.05 -36.66
C LEU A 17 45.32 26.23 -36.40
N TYR A 18 44.66 26.91 -37.35
CA TYR A 18 43.22 27.16 -37.49
C TYR A 18 42.41 25.89 -37.82
N PHE A 19 41.15 25.80 -37.34
CA PHE A 19 40.04 25.24 -38.14
C PHE A 19 38.68 25.81 -37.67
N CYS A 20 38.05 26.61 -38.55
CA CYS A 20 36.62 26.92 -38.52
C CYS A 20 35.87 25.84 -39.28
N ILE A 21 34.85 25.18 -38.71
CA ILE A 21 33.71 24.64 -39.48
C ILE A 21 32.42 24.79 -38.66
N ILE A 22 31.50 25.55 -39.25
CA ILE A 22 30.11 25.81 -38.88
C ILE A 22 29.31 24.50 -39.02
N SER A 23 28.59 24.08 -37.97
CA SER A 23 27.66 22.95 -38.06
C SER A 23 26.23 23.45 -38.30
N PHE A 24 25.61 22.86 -39.31
CA PHE A 24 24.38 23.24 -39.98
C PHE A 24 23.21 22.46 -39.37
N CYS A 25 22.27 23.14 -38.70
CA CYS A 25 21.02 22.52 -38.21
C CYS A 25 20.03 22.42 -39.36
N ILE A 26 19.75 21.19 -39.82
CA ILE A 26 18.72 20.91 -40.82
C ILE A 26 17.38 20.73 -40.11
N SER A 27 16.52 21.75 -40.24
CA SER A 27 15.08 21.65 -39.99
C SER A 27 14.39 21.07 -41.22
N LEU A 28 13.77 19.89 -41.09
CA LEU A 28 12.88 19.34 -42.11
C LEU A 28 11.44 19.75 -41.79
N LEU A 29 10.96 20.75 -42.54
CA LEU A 29 9.54 21.07 -42.70
C LEU A 29 8.98 20.22 -43.85
N VAL A 30 7.84 19.57 -43.62
CA VAL A 30 6.96 19.09 -44.69
C VAL A 30 5.57 19.70 -44.45
N TYR A 31 5.17 20.64 -45.31
CA TYR A 31 3.78 21.03 -45.57
C TYR A 31 3.19 20.00 -46.56
N GLY A 32 1.91 19.61 -46.57
CA GLY A 32 0.74 19.97 -45.78
C GLY A 32 -0.51 19.33 -46.42
N CYS A 33 -1.67 19.43 -45.77
CA CYS A 33 -2.99 19.57 -46.40
C CYS A 33 -4.02 20.01 -45.33
N GLN A 34 -4.65 21.18 -45.54
CA GLN A 34 -5.86 21.67 -44.86
C GLN A 34 -7.07 21.28 -45.74
N ASP A 35 -8.29 20.97 -45.29
CA ASP A 35 -9.09 21.50 -44.19
C ASP A 35 -10.09 20.44 -43.68
N SER A 36 -10.35 20.45 -42.37
CA SER A 36 -11.72 20.61 -41.87
C SER A 36 -11.64 21.13 -40.43
N THR A 37 -12.21 22.31 -40.21
CA THR A 37 -12.37 22.90 -38.90
C THR A 37 -13.35 22.08 -38.07
N SER A 38 -12.86 21.35 -37.08
CA SER A 38 -13.59 21.07 -35.85
C SER A 38 -12.82 21.68 -34.69
N VAL A 39 -13.24 22.87 -34.27
CA VAL A 39 -13.01 23.29 -32.88
C VAL A 39 -13.90 22.37 -32.05
N ASN A 40 -13.32 21.36 -31.41
CA ASN A 40 -13.97 20.59 -30.36
C ASN A 40 -12.93 19.90 -29.46
N GLY A 41 -12.77 20.47 -28.26
CA GLY A 41 -12.38 19.78 -27.03
C GLY A 41 -10.88 19.57 -26.80
N ASP A 42 -10.33 20.25 -25.81
CA ASP A 42 -9.13 19.82 -25.08
C ASP A 42 -9.15 18.30 -24.89
N LYS A 43 -8.17 17.59 -25.47
CA LYS A 43 -7.84 16.26 -24.97
C LYS A 43 -7.16 16.49 -23.63
N ASN A 44 -7.87 16.15 -22.56
CA ASN A 44 -7.39 16.26 -21.19
C ASN A 44 -6.15 15.34 -21.03
N ASP A 45 -4.94 15.90 -21.19
CA ASP A 45 -3.65 15.18 -21.13
C ASP A 45 -3.30 14.75 -19.68
N SER A 46 -4.21 14.97 -18.73
CA SER A 46 -4.08 14.65 -17.32
C SER A 46 -4.64 13.28 -16.94
N GLU A 47 -5.30 12.55 -17.84
CA GLU A 47 -5.90 11.23 -17.54
C GLU A 47 -5.25 10.10 -18.35
N VAL A 48 -4.87 9.01 -17.67
CA VAL A 48 -4.34 7.79 -18.29
C VAL A 48 -5.33 6.66 -18.05
N VAL A 49 -6.03 6.23 -19.10
CA VAL A 49 -7.01 5.14 -19.00
C VAL A 49 -6.35 3.81 -19.40
N LEU A 50 -6.33 2.87 -18.46
CA LEU A 50 -5.77 1.53 -18.60
C LEU A 50 -6.92 0.51 -18.67
N ARG A 51 -6.87 -0.40 -19.64
CA ARG A 51 -7.87 -1.47 -19.82
C ARG A 51 -7.14 -2.79 -19.98
N ASP A 52 -7.38 -3.74 -19.07
CA ASP A 52 -6.78 -5.08 -19.10
C ASP A 52 -5.26 -5.02 -19.35
N TYR A 53 -4.57 -4.26 -18.50
CA TYR A 53 -3.18 -3.85 -18.71
C TYR A 53 -2.20 -4.88 -18.13
N LEU A 54 -1.19 -5.25 -18.93
CA LEU A 54 -0.12 -6.16 -18.52
C LEU A 54 1.18 -5.37 -18.40
N LEU A 55 1.75 -5.36 -17.20
CA LEU A 55 3.01 -4.66 -16.90
C LEU A 55 4.13 -5.70 -16.74
N SER A 56 5.02 -5.76 -17.72
CA SER A 56 6.14 -6.72 -17.77
C SER A 56 7.50 -6.16 -17.38
N GLU A 57 7.62 -4.84 -17.29
CA GLU A 57 8.85 -4.10 -17.01
C GLU A 57 8.62 -3.03 -15.94
N GLY A 58 9.62 -2.20 -15.64
CA GLY A 58 9.47 -1.10 -14.69
C GLY A 58 8.62 0.03 -15.27
N GLU A 59 7.62 0.49 -14.50
CA GLU A 59 6.81 1.66 -14.82
C GLU A 59 6.65 2.55 -13.58
N THR A 60 6.67 3.86 -13.78
CA THR A 60 6.48 4.86 -12.73
C THR A 60 5.29 5.73 -13.05
N TRP A 61 4.39 5.88 -12.08
CA TRP A 61 3.21 6.74 -12.16
C TRP A 61 3.42 8.03 -11.39
N GLU A 62 3.10 9.14 -12.05
CA GLU A 62 3.48 10.50 -11.65
C GLU A 62 2.24 11.31 -11.23
N PRO A 63 2.36 12.21 -10.24
CA PRO A 63 1.23 12.92 -9.64
C PRO A 63 0.54 13.93 -10.56
N GLU A 64 1.15 14.32 -11.69
CA GLU A 64 0.53 15.20 -12.68
C GLU A 64 -0.61 14.52 -13.46
N LYS A 65 -0.77 13.20 -13.29
CA LYS A 65 -1.78 12.40 -13.98
C LYS A 65 -2.71 11.69 -13.01
N THR A 66 -3.95 11.52 -13.43
CA THR A 66 -4.91 10.59 -12.83
C THR A 66 -4.93 9.31 -13.65
N TYR A 67 -4.67 8.18 -13.01
CA TYR A 67 -4.69 6.86 -13.64
C TYR A 67 -6.05 6.22 -13.40
N ILE A 68 -6.70 5.73 -14.46
CA ILE A 68 -8.04 5.12 -14.39
C ILE A 68 -7.93 3.68 -14.89
N ILE A 69 -8.14 2.71 -14.01
CA ILE A 69 -8.04 1.29 -14.32
C ILE A 69 -9.43 0.72 -14.58
N HIS A 70 -9.59 0.01 -15.69
CA HIS A 70 -10.74 -0.84 -15.98
C HIS A 70 -10.28 -2.28 -16.23
N GLY A 71 -11.01 -3.24 -15.68
CA GLY A 71 -10.62 -4.65 -15.75
C GLY A 71 -9.41 -4.91 -14.86
N THR A 72 -8.51 -5.78 -15.33
CA THR A 72 -7.33 -6.19 -14.54
C THR A 72 -6.10 -5.38 -14.93
N LEU A 73 -5.33 -4.92 -13.94
CA LEU A 73 -3.93 -4.58 -14.13
C LEU A 73 -3.08 -5.69 -13.54
N GLU A 74 -2.35 -6.43 -14.37
CA GLU A 74 -1.46 -7.50 -13.92
C GLU A 74 0.00 -7.03 -13.94
N ILE A 75 0.64 -7.01 -12.77
CA ILE A 75 2.08 -6.80 -12.63
C ILE A 75 2.74 -8.17 -12.71
N LEU A 76 3.31 -8.50 -13.87
CA LEU A 76 3.96 -9.80 -14.10
C LEU A 76 5.22 -9.97 -13.22
N PRO A 77 5.79 -11.19 -13.08
CA PRO A 77 6.89 -11.46 -12.15
C PRO A 77 8.14 -10.55 -12.27
N ASN A 78 8.43 -10.02 -13.46
CA ASN A 78 9.53 -9.06 -13.68
C ASN A 78 9.09 -7.59 -13.68
N GLY A 79 7.78 -7.35 -13.62
CA GLY A 79 7.18 -6.03 -13.59
C GLY A 79 7.39 -5.36 -12.25
N VAL A 80 7.62 -4.04 -12.29
CA VAL A 80 7.71 -3.20 -11.11
C VAL A 80 6.86 -1.97 -11.34
N LEU A 81 5.80 -1.81 -10.56
CA LEU A 81 5.00 -0.59 -10.57
C LEU A 81 5.38 0.29 -9.39
N GLU A 82 5.84 1.50 -9.67
CA GLU A 82 6.09 2.53 -8.66
C GLU A 82 5.06 3.66 -8.82
N ILE A 83 4.19 3.85 -7.82
CA ILE A 83 3.20 4.92 -7.81
C ILE A 83 3.67 6.01 -6.86
N LEU A 84 4.05 7.16 -7.40
CA LEU A 84 4.70 8.21 -6.63
C LEU A 84 3.72 8.99 -5.74
N PRO A 85 4.19 9.59 -4.63
CA PRO A 85 3.38 10.44 -3.76
C PRO A 85 2.56 11.49 -4.51
N GLY A 86 1.33 11.76 -4.06
CA GLY A 86 0.38 12.69 -4.69
C GLY A 86 -0.38 12.13 -5.89
N THR A 87 -0.08 10.91 -6.35
CA THR A 87 -0.79 10.30 -7.49
C THR A 87 -2.20 9.87 -7.10
N VAL A 88 -3.16 10.08 -8.03
CA VAL A 88 -4.53 9.59 -7.90
C VAL A 88 -4.75 8.43 -8.87
N VAL A 89 -5.23 7.31 -8.35
CA VAL A 89 -5.62 6.12 -9.11
C VAL A 89 -7.09 5.83 -8.84
N LYS A 90 -7.88 5.76 -9.91
CA LYS A 90 -9.30 5.47 -9.87
C LYS A 90 -9.60 4.12 -10.48
N PHE A 91 -10.47 3.36 -9.81
CA PHE A 91 -10.85 2.01 -10.24
C PHE A 91 -12.27 2.00 -10.78
N GLY A 92 -12.44 1.51 -12.01
CA GLY A 92 -13.74 1.19 -12.55
C GLY A 92 -14.36 -0.01 -11.82
N ARG A 93 -15.66 -0.23 -12.09
CA ARG A 93 -16.41 -1.33 -11.50
C ARG A 93 -15.68 -2.67 -11.68
N ASP A 94 -15.58 -3.44 -10.60
CA ASP A 94 -14.97 -4.78 -10.58
C ASP A 94 -13.46 -4.80 -10.96
N ALA A 95 -12.80 -3.64 -11.11
CA ALA A 95 -11.39 -3.56 -11.44
C ALA A 95 -10.50 -4.01 -10.27
N HIS A 96 -9.32 -4.54 -10.57
CA HIS A 96 -8.31 -4.88 -9.55
C HIS A 96 -6.89 -4.82 -10.10
N ILE A 97 -5.93 -4.80 -9.18
CA ILE A 97 -4.52 -5.05 -9.48
C ILE A 97 -4.18 -6.47 -9.02
N GLU A 98 -3.59 -7.27 -9.91
CA GLU A 98 -2.96 -8.55 -9.58
C GLU A 98 -1.44 -8.38 -9.55
N VAL A 99 -0.83 -8.56 -8.39
CA VAL A 99 0.60 -8.38 -8.17
C VAL A 99 1.27 -9.76 -8.16
N ARG A 100 2.05 -10.04 -9.22
CA ARG A 100 3.00 -11.17 -9.30
C ARG A 100 4.45 -10.72 -9.26
N GLY A 101 4.72 -9.47 -9.66
CA GLY A 101 6.00 -8.77 -9.53
C GLY A 101 6.09 -7.93 -8.25
N LYS A 102 6.43 -6.65 -8.41
CA LYS A 102 6.61 -5.70 -7.29
C LYS A 102 5.69 -4.50 -7.40
N LEU A 103 5.13 -4.07 -6.27
CA LEU A 103 4.30 -2.89 -6.17
C LEU A 103 4.82 -1.98 -5.05
N LYS A 104 5.17 -0.74 -5.40
CA LYS A 104 5.66 0.27 -4.47
C LYS A 104 4.77 1.51 -4.57
N ILE A 105 4.11 1.88 -3.49
CA ILE A 105 3.14 2.98 -3.49
C ILE A 105 3.50 4.01 -2.43
N GLY A 106 3.56 5.26 -2.85
CA GLY A 106 3.74 6.43 -1.98
C GLY A 106 5.19 6.67 -1.59
N THR A 107 5.41 7.15 -0.36
CA THR A 107 6.74 7.67 0.03
C THR A 107 7.74 6.53 0.19
N PRO A 108 8.90 6.53 -0.50
CA PRO A 108 9.90 5.49 -0.34
C PRO A 108 10.31 5.28 1.12
N LEU A 109 10.45 4.01 1.55
CA LEU A 109 10.77 3.65 2.94
C LEU A 109 12.09 4.25 3.45
N VAL A 110 13.01 4.62 2.55
CA VAL A 110 14.30 5.24 2.89
C VAL A 110 14.18 6.72 3.28
N ARG A 111 13.06 7.38 2.97
CA ARG A 111 12.83 8.78 3.30
C ARG A 111 12.28 8.93 4.71
N VAL A 112 12.71 9.97 5.42
CA VAL A 112 12.19 10.27 6.77
C VAL A 112 10.82 10.95 6.65
N GLU A 113 10.77 12.08 5.97
CA GLU A 113 9.57 12.91 5.80
C GLU A 113 8.56 12.28 4.83
N LEU A 114 7.28 12.44 5.14
CA LEU A 114 6.19 12.08 4.24
C LEU A 114 5.97 13.18 3.20
N SER A 115 5.49 12.78 2.03
CA SER A 115 4.98 13.66 0.97
C SER A 115 3.45 13.50 0.88
N GLU A 116 2.78 14.23 -0.01
CA GLU A 116 1.33 14.06 -0.24
C GLU A 116 0.94 12.59 -0.44
N PRO A 117 -0.18 12.13 0.13
CA PRO A 117 -0.55 10.72 0.05
C PRO A 117 -0.91 10.30 -1.38
N VAL A 118 -0.70 9.03 -1.70
CA VAL A 118 -1.33 8.42 -2.90
C VAL A 118 -2.79 8.12 -2.59
N SER A 119 -3.70 8.42 -3.52
CA SER A 119 -5.12 8.10 -3.39
C SER A 119 -5.52 6.97 -4.33
N LEU A 120 -5.99 5.85 -3.77
CA LEU A 120 -6.57 4.72 -4.49
C LEU A 120 -8.07 4.66 -4.19
N THR A 121 -8.92 4.92 -5.18
CA THR A 121 -10.35 5.15 -4.94
C THR A 121 -11.24 4.73 -6.11
N SER A 122 -12.56 4.72 -5.90
CA SER A 122 -13.54 4.40 -6.94
C SER A 122 -13.57 5.47 -8.05
N ASN A 123 -13.79 5.05 -9.30
CA ASN A 123 -14.08 5.96 -10.41
C ASN A 123 -15.58 6.33 -10.52
N SER A 124 -16.42 5.87 -9.58
CA SER A 124 -17.83 6.23 -9.49
C SER A 124 -18.02 7.70 -9.09
N THR A 125 -19.06 8.34 -9.61
CA THR A 125 -19.48 9.68 -9.17
C THR A 125 -20.14 9.67 -7.79
N ASN A 126 -20.55 8.49 -7.31
CA ASN A 126 -21.07 8.27 -5.96
C ASN A 126 -20.41 7.00 -5.39
N PRO A 127 -19.17 7.12 -4.88
CA PRO A 127 -18.40 5.98 -4.40
C PRO A 127 -19.11 5.18 -3.30
N GLN A 128 -19.05 3.86 -3.40
CA GLN A 128 -19.56 2.92 -2.40
C GLN A 128 -18.55 1.80 -2.15
N SER A 129 -18.56 1.27 -0.92
CA SER A 129 -17.81 0.05 -0.60
C SER A 129 -18.14 -1.05 -1.60
N GLY A 130 -17.13 -1.77 -2.07
CA GLY A 130 -17.29 -2.80 -3.10
C GLY A 130 -17.38 -2.30 -4.55
N ASP A 131 -17.10 -1.02 -4.81
CA ASP A 131 -17.08 -0.49 -6.19
C ASP A 131 -15.97 -1.13 -7.03
N TRP A 132 -14.87 -1.55 -6.41
CA TRP A 132 -13.75 -2.23 -7.09
C TRP A 132 -13.22 -3.36 -6.21
N ASN A 133 -12.55 -4.33 -6.83
CA ASN A 133 -12.25 -5.61 -6.18
C ASN A 133 -11.06 -5.53 -5.21
N GLY A 134 -10.08 -4.65 -5.46
CA GLY A 134 -8.91 -4.50 -4.59
C GLY A 134 -7.55 -4.67 -5.26
N ILE A 135 -6.52 -4.85 -4.42
CA ILE A 135 -5.17 -5.26 -4.83
C ILE A 135 -4.92 -6.66 -4.29
N LEU A 136 -4.75 -7.62 -5.19
CA LEU A 136 -4.38 -8.99 -4.88
C LEU A 136 -2.87 -9.14 -5.00
N PHE A 137 -2.19 -9.47 -3.92
CA PHE A 137 -0.85 -10.04 -4.00
C PHE A 137 -0.95 -11.56 -4.09
N ASP A 138 -0.65 -12.11 -5.26
CA ASP A 138 -0.81 -13.53 -5.56
C ASP A 138 0.52 -14.28 -5.49
N HIS A 139 0.79 -14.91 -4.34
CA HIS A 139 1.90 -15.83 -4.13
C HIS A 139 3.28 -15.32 -4.59
N THR A 140 3.56 -14.05 -4.37
CA THR A 140 4.84 -13.46 -4.76
C THR A 140 5.94 -13.85 -3.76
N HIS A 141 7.15 -14.08 -4.25
CA HIS A 141 8.36 -14.20 -3.41
C HIS A 141 9.03 -12.84 -3.17
N ASP A 142 8.28 -11.76 -3.36
CA ASP A 142 8.78 -10.40 -3.24
C ASP A 142 8.91 -9.97 -1.77
N SER A 143 9.95 -9.17 -1.51
CA SER A 143 10.23 -8.56 -0.20
C SER A 143 10.41 -7.05 -0.29
N GLU A 144 10.20 -6.46 -1.48
CA GLU A 144 10.41 -5.04 -1.74
C GLU A 144 9.12 -4.23 -1.88
N SER A 145 7.96 -4.88 -1.99
CA SER A 145 6.67 -4.20 -2.08
C SER A 145 6.32 -3.48 -0.79
N PHE A 146 5.81 -2.27 -0.93
CA PHE A 146 5.35 -1.47 0.18
C PHE A 146 4.23 -0.53 -0.23
N LEU A 147 3.41 -0.19 0.74
CA LEU A 147 2.49 0.93 0.67
C LEU A 147 2.83 1.86 1.84
N ARG A 148 3.14 3.12 1.52
CA ARG A 148 3.44 4.12 2.53
C ARG A 148 2.83 5.48 2.24
N ASN A 149 2.09 6.00 3.21
CA ASN A 149 1.27 7.21 3.05
C ASN A 149 0.31 7.09 1.88
N THR A 150 -0.54 6.05 1.93
CA THR A 150 -1.52 5.74 0.91
C THR A 150 -2.92 5.74 1.54
N VAL A 151 -3.87 6.35 0.87
CA VAL A 151 -5.30 6.30 1.21
C VAL A 151 -5.99 5.32 0.27
N ILE A 152 -6.67 4.31 0.82
CA ILE A 152 -7.35 3.24 0.06
C ILE A 152 -8.80 3.17 0.49
N GLU A 153 -9.69 3.35 -0.48
CA GLU A 153 -11.13 3.49 -0.23
C GLU A 153 -12.01 2.71 -1.21
N TYR A 154 -13.19 2.31 -0.74
CA TYR A 154 -14.29 1.80 -1.56
C TYR A 154 -14.04 0.45 -2.25
N ALA A 155 -13.10 -0.34 -1.76
CA ALA A 155 -12.82 -1.68 -2.27
C ALA A 155 -13.71 -2.76 -1.60
N THR A 156 -13.92 -3.88 -2.28
CA THR A 156 -14.40 -5.13 -1.66
C THR A 156 -13.34 -5.63 -0.68
N VAL A 157 -12.12 -5.92 -1.16
CA VAL A 157 -10.97 -6.24 -0.30
C VAL A 157 -9.81 -5.35 -0.70
N ALA A 158 -9.55 -4.26 0.03
CA ALA A 158 -8.56 -3.26 -0.37
C ALA A 158 -7.17 -3.89 -0.62
N LEU A 159 -6.69 -4.74 0.28
CA LEU A 159 -5.52 -5.59 0.08
C LEU A 159 -5.84 -7.06 0.40
N ASP A 160 -5.80 -7.94 -0.60
CA ASP A 160 -5.84 -9.40 -0.44
C ASP A 160 -4.41 -9.95 -0.60
N ILE A 161 -3.77 -10.35 0.50
CA ILE A 161 -2.34 -10.70 0.51
C ILE A 161 -2.16 -12.20 0.74
N LYS A 162 -1.69 -12.90 -0.30
CA LYS A 162 -1.48 -14.35 -0.29
C LYS A 162 0.00 -14.69 -0.39
N THR A 163 0.50 -15.32 0.67
CA THR A 163 1.85 -15.87 0.84
C THR A 163 3.00 -14.93 0.47
N THR A 164 2.79 -13.61 0.58
CA THR A 164 3.81 -12.57 0.46
C THR A 164 3.74 -11.64 1.67
N SER A 165 4.71 -10.74 1.85
CA SER A 165 4.79 -9.89 3.05
C SER A 165 5.19 -8.44 2.71
N PRO A 166 4.33 -7.65 2.03
CA PRO A 166 4.59 -6.23 1.82
C PRO A 166 4.70 -5.49 3.15
N THR A 167 5.26 -4.28 3.11
CA THR A 167 5.30 -3.37 4.26
C THR A 167 4.19 -2.32 4.14
N LEU A 168 3.32 -2.22 5.15
CA LEU A 168 2.18 -1.29 5.19
C LEU A 168 2.38 -0.29 6.34
N ILE A 169 2.73 0.94 6.01
CA ILE A 169 3.08 1.96 7.00
C ILE A 169 2.43 3.31 6.67
N ASP A 170 1.95 4.06 7.68
CA ASP A 170 1.38 5.41 7.49
C ASP A 170 0.18 5.44 6.52
N CYS A 171 -0.52 4.32 6.30
CA CYS A 171 -1.64 4.26 5.37
C CYS A 171 -2.98 4.52 6.06
N THR A 172 -3.96 4.96 5.28
CA THR A 172 -5.36 5.07 5.69
C THR A 172 -6.21 4.11 4.88
N PHE A 173 -6.91 3.20 5.55
CA PHE A 173 -7.88 2.28 4.96
C PHE A 173 -9.26 2.60 5.49
N ARG A 174 -10.17 3.03 4.62
CA ARG A 174 -11.54 3.36 5.03
C ARG A 174 -12.60 3.11 3.96
N TYR A 175 -13.83 2.85 4.39
CA TYR A 175 -14.97 2.59 3.51
C TYR A 175 -14.78 1.39 2.59
N ASN A 176 -14.04 0.37 3.04
CA ASN A 176 -13.89 -0.91 2.35
C ASN A 176 -14.74 -1.98 3.07
N GLU A 177 -15.14 -3.04 2.36
CA GLU A 177 -15.78 -4.18 3.05
C GLU A 177 -14.72 -4.88 3.91
N THR A 178 -13.55 -5.17 3.35
CA THR A 178 -12.36 -5.59 4.11
C THR A 178 -11.16 -4.72 3.74
N ALA A 179 -10.53 -4.09 4.74
CA ALA A 179 -9.36 -3.25 4.48
C ALA A 179 -8.11 -4.10 4.16
N ILE A 180 -7.78 -5.08 5.01
CA ILE A 180 -6.59 -5.93 4.83
C ILE A 180 -6.95 -7.39 5.11
N ALA A 181 -6.79 -8.27 4.13
CA ALA A 181 -6.89 -9.72 4.29
C ALA A 181 -5.53 -10.39 4.08
N LEU A 182 -5.17 -11.33 4.97
CA LEU A 182 -3.87 -11.98 5.00
C LEU A 182 -4.02 -13.50 5.05
N ASP A 183 -3.39 -14.21 4.11
CA ASP A 183 -3.27 -15.67 4.13
C ASP A 183 -1.82 -16.11 3.81
N GLY A 184 -1.16 -16.80 4.74
CA GLY A 184 0.26 -17.17 4.67
C GLY A 184 1.23 -15.98 4.71
N SER A 185 0.82 -14.83 5.25
CA SER A 185 1.59 -13.58 5.22
C SER A 185 2.19 -13.18 6.57
N ASN A 186 3.39 -12.58 6.55
CA ASN A 186 4.05 -11.96 7.72
C ASN A 186 4.15 -10.43 7.57
N THR A 187 3.18 -9.84 6.87
CA THR A 187 3.10 -8.40 6.58
C THR A 187 3.31 -7.56 7.85
N LYS A 188 4.12 -6.51 7.72
CA LYS A 188 4.28 -5.48 8.75
C LYS A 188 3.19 -4.44 8.57
N ILE A 189 2.33 -4.27 9.57
CA ILE A 189 1.21 -3.32 9.61
C ILE A 189 1.47 -2.35 10.76
N GLN A 190 2.01 -1.18 10.44
CA GLN A 190 2.42 -0.22 11.46
C GLN A 190 1.95 1.20 11.18
N ASN A 191 1.55 1.96 12.20
CA ASN A 191 1.23 3.39 12.04
C ASN A 191 0.12 3.63 11.01
N ASN A 192 -0.87 2.75 10.90
CA ASN A 192 -1.98 2.94 9.96
C ASN A 192 -3.24 3.44 10.67
N ALA A 193 -4.10 4.15 9.93
CA ALA A 193 -5.47 4.43 10.31
C ALA A 193 -6.38 3.45 9.57
N ILE A 194 -7.08 2.58 10.29
CA ILE A 194 -7.95 1.54 9.73
C ILE A 194 -9.33 1.77 10.33
N HIS A 195 -10.21 2.43 9.57
CA HIS A 195 -11.47 2.90 10.13
C HIS A 195 -12.62 2.94 9.14
N ASP A 196 -13.86 2.86 9.64
CA ASP A 196 -15.07 2.88 8.81
C ASP A 196 -15.06 1.78 7.72
N ASN A 197 -14.58 0.58 8.05
CA ASN A 197 -14.65 -0.63 7.22
C ASN A 197 -15.58 -1.68 7.88
N ASP A 198 -16.11 -2.64 7.12
CA ASP A 198 -16.84 -3.75 7.76
C ASP A 198 -15.83 -4.64 8.53
N ILE A 199 -14.69 -4.96 7.91
CA ILE A 199 -13.55 -5.64 8.56
C ILE A 199 -12.28 -4.82 8.36
N GLY A 200 -11.62 -4.44 9.46
CA GLY A 200 -10.33 -3.74 9.42
C GLY A 200 -9.19 -4.68 8.97
N ILE A 201 -8.87 -5.68 9.79
CA ILE A 201 -7.81 -6.65 9.48
C ILE A 201 -8.35 -8.07 9.62
N TYR A 202 -8.27 -8.86 8.56
CA TYR A 202 -8.63 -10.27 8.54
C TYR A 202 -7.39 -11.15 8.41
N THR A 203 -7.16 -12.03 9.38
CA THR A 203 -5.97 -12.90 9.43
C THR A 203 -6.36 -14.37 9.32
N ILE A 204 -5.96 -15.04 8.25
CA ILE A 204 -6.42 -16.37 7.85
C ILE A 204 -5.26 -17.37 7.92
N GLY A 205 -5.50 -18.59 8.38
CA GLY A 205 -4.55 -19.69 8.22
C GLY A 205 -3.37 -19.69 9.22
N ARG A 206 -2.88 -20.89 9.54
CA ARG A 206 -1.89 -21.08 10.62
C ARG A 206 -0.47 -20.59 10.29
N GLN A 207 -0.21 -20.24 9.03
CA GLN A 207 1.10 -19.73 8.59
C GLN A 207 1.15 -18.19 8.54
N THR A 208 0.04 -17.51 8.82
CA THR A 208 -0.06 -16.05 8.85
C THR A 208 0.42 -15.50 10.18
N ARG A 209 1.50 -14.70 10.16
CA ARG A 209 2.14 -14.16 11.37
C ARG A 209 2.47 -12.67 11.21
N PRO A 210 1.48 -11.82 10.90
CA PRO A 210 1.70 -10.38 10.77
C PRO A 210 2.13 -9.77 12.09
N ARG A 211 2.80 -8.62 11.99
CA ARG A 211 3.07 -7.72 13.12
C ARG A 211 2.18 -6.50 12.97
N ILE A 212 1.21 -6.37 13.87
CA ILE A 212 0.18 -5.32 13.88
C ILE A 212 0.47 -4.45 15.10
N GLU A 213 1.12 -3.30 14.87
CA GLU A 213 1.65 -2.44 15.94
C GLU A 213 1.37 -0.96 15.66
N ARG A 214 1.10 -0.15 16.69
CA ARG A 214 0.95 1.31 16.55
C ARG A 214 -0.10 1.74 15.54
N ASN A 215 -1.16 0.96 15.34
CA ASN A 215 -2.27 1.33 14.45
C ASN A 215 -3.42 1.97 15.23
N ASN A 216 -4.15 2.87 14.57
CA ASN A 216 -5.47 3.32 15.00
C ASN A 216 -6.52 2.48 14.27
N ILE A 217 -7.12 1.50 14.94
CA ILE A 217 -8.15 0.61 14.39
C ILE A 217 -9.46 0.96 15.07
N THR A 218 -10.29 1.76 14.39
CA THR A 218 -11.46 2.40 15.03
C THR A 218 -12.66 2.44 14.11
N LYS A 219 -13.90 2.40 14.63
CA LYS A 219 -15.13 2.56 13.82
C LYS A 219 -15.30 1.52 12.71
N ASN A 220 -14.71 0.35 12.86
CA ASN A 220 -15.01 -0.79 12.00
C ASN A 220 -16.14 -1.61 12.63
N GLU A 221 -16.93 -2.34 11.84
CA GLU A 221 -17.84 -3.34 12.41
C GLU A 221 -17.01 -4.42 13.15
N THR A 222 -15.92 -4.86 12.54
CA THR A 222 -14.90 -5.70 13.18
C THR A 222 -13.52 -5.11 12.98
N GLY A 223 -12.86 -4.68 14.06
CA GLY A 223 -11.49 -4.16 14.00
C GLY A 223 -10.50 -5.20 13.49
N ILE A 224 -10.41 -6.33 14.19
CA ILE A 224 -9.55 -7.46 13.79
C ILE A 224 -10.35 -8.77 13.83
N PHE A 225 -10.37 -9.50 12.72
CA PHE A 225 -10.93 -10.84 12.63
C PHE A 225 -9.80 -11.88 12.54
N CYS A 226 -9.75 -12.80 13.48
CA CYS A 226 -8.66 -13.77 13.62
C CYS A 226 -9.11 -15.21 13.40
N GLU A 227 -8.68 -15.81 12.29
CA GLU A 227 -8.74 -17.25 12.02
C GLU A 227 -7.40 -17.97 12.28
N ASN A 228 -6.50 -17.33 13.03
CA ASN A 228 -5.25 -17.89 13.50
C ASN A 228 -4.88 -17.29 14.86
N VAL A 229 -3.83 -17.82 15.46
CA VAL A 229 -3.29 -17.35 16.75
C VAL A 229 -1.78 -17.05 16.69
N GLN A 230 -1.26 -16.74 15.51
CA GLN A 230 0.17 -16.52 15.31
C GLN A 230 0.52 -15.04 15.05
N SER A 231 -0.51 -14.20 14.93
CA SER A 231 -0.38 -12.75 14.77
C SER A 231 0.18 -12.12 16.04
N ILE A 232 1.09 -11.16 15.90
CA ILE A 232 1.56 -10.32 17.00
C ILE A 232 0.76 -9.03 16.93
N ILE A 233 -0.09 -8.79 17.94
CA ILE A 233 -1.01 -7.65 18.00
C ILE A 233 -0.78 -6.92 19.34
N GLN A 234 -0.08 -5.80 19.29
CA GLN A 234 0.28 -5.03 20.49
C GLN A 234 0.48 -3.56 20.15
N ASP A 235 0.40 -2.68 21.15
CA ASP A 235 0.59 -1.24 21.01
C ASP A 235 -0.36 -0.57 20.01
N ASN A 236 -1.58 -1.08 19.83
CA ASN A 236 -2.60 -0.47 18.97
C ASN A 236 -3.68 0.25 19.79
N ASN A 237 -4.35 1.20 19.15
CA ASN A 237 -5.61 1.77 19.63
C ASN A 237 -6.78 1.02 18.96
N LEU A 238 -7.45 0.13 19.72
CA LEU A 238 -8.56 -0.74 19.31
C LEU A 238 -9.89 -0.25 19.89
N GLU A 239 -10.28 0.99 19.60
CA GLU A 239 -11.43 1.65 20.24
C GLU A 239 -12.56 1.98 19.26
N ASN A 240 -13.79 2.05 19.75
CA ASN A 240 -14.97 2.44 18.96
C ASN A 240 -15.27 1.53 17.75
N ASN A 241 -14.88 0.25 17.78
CA ASN A 241 -15.37 -0.76 16.83
C ASN A 241 -16.59 -1.46 17.43
N ASP A 242 -17.50 -2.01 16.62
CA ASP A 242 -18.60 -2.82 17.17
C ASP A 242 -18.04 -4.08 17.85
N TYR A 243 -17.07 -4.71 17.19
CA TYR A 243 -16.14 -5.65 17.81
C TYR A 243 -14.71 -5.20 17.57
N ALA A 244 -13.95 -4.95 18.62
CA ALA A 244 -12.51 -4.69 18.52
C ALA A 244 -11.77 -5.92 17.99
N LEU A 245 -12.13 -7.12 18.46
CA LEU A 245 -11.57 -8.37 17.95
C LEU A 245 -12.59 -9.51 17.94
N LYS A 246 -12.64 -10.26 16.83
CA LYS A 246 -13.35 -11.54 16.75
C LYS A 246 -12.35 -12.68 16.59
N LEU A 247 -12.30 -13.62 17.54
CA LEU A 247 -11.51 -14.84 17.45
C LEU A 247 -12.36 -15.95 16.85
N ASN A 248 -11.85 -16.64 15.82
CA ASN A 248 -12.63 -17.60 15.05
C ASN A 248 -12.00 -19.00 15.00
N VAL A 249 -11.18 -19.30 16.01
CA VAL A 249 -10.46 -20.56 16.17
C VAL A 249 -10.53 -21.03 17.62
N LYS A 250 -10.33 -22.33 17.84
CA LYS A 250 -10.40 -23.01 19.15
C LYS A 250 -9.17 -22.83 20.05
N PHE A 251 -8.22 -21.99 19.65
CA PHE A 251 -6.94 -21.81 20.34
C PHE A 251 -6.90 -20.41 20.93
N ASP A 252 -6.25 -20.27 22.08
CA ASP A 252 -6.16 -18.98 22.75
C ASP A 252 -5.19 -18.04 22.01
N LEU A 253 -5.51 -16.75 22.04
CA LEU A 253 -4.76 -15.68 21.38
C LEU A 253 -4.42 -14.59 22.39
N GLY A 254 -3.12 -14.33 22.60
CA GLY A 254 -2.65 -13.21 23.40
C GLY A 254 -2.45 -11.95 22.56
N ILE A 255 -2.99 -10.81 23.03
CA ILE A 255 -2.93 -9.48 22.38
C ILE A 255 -2.63 -8.38 23.41
N PRO A 256 -1.49 -8.47 24.12
CA PRO A 256 -1.17 -7.55 25.20
C PRO A 256 -0.89 -6.12 24.72
N ASN A 257 -0.90 -5.18 25.64
CA ASN A 257 -0.50 -3.78 25.47
C ASN A 257 -1.30 -3.02 24.42
N ASN A 258 -2.58 -3.33 24.24
CA ASN A 258 -3.46 -2.53 23.39
C ASN A 258 -4.33 -1.59 24.23
N TRP A 259 -4.65 -0.43 23.68
CA TRP A 259 -5.65 0.49 24.23
C TRP A 259 -7.02 0.13 23.67
N TRP A 260 -8.01 -0.09 24.54
CA TRP A 260 -9.34 -0.58 24.17
C TRP A 260 -10.43 0.51 24.20
N GLY A 261 -10.04 1.77 24.40
CA GLY A 261 -10.97 2.86 24.73
C GLY A 261 -11.28 2.98 26.22
N THR A 262 -10.88 1.99 27.02
CA THR A 262 -11.13 1.87 28.45
C THR A 262 -10.14 0.88 29.08
N VAL A 263 -10.02 0.92 30.41
CA VAL A 263 -9.28 -0.07 31.23
C VAL A 263 -10.23 -1.00 32.00
N VAL A 264 -11.54 -0.86 31.79
CA VAL A 264 -12.57 -1.63 32.50
C VAL A 264 -12.82 -2.94 31.75
N HIS A 265 -12.41 -4.08 32.33
CA HIS A 265 -12.56 -5.42 31.74
C HIS A 265 -13.95 -5.70 31.18
N GLU A 266 -15.01 -5.39 31.93
CA GLU A 266 -16.39 -5.65 31.50
C GLU A 266 -16.79 -4.87 30.22
N GLU A 267 -16.18 -3.72 29.97
CA GLU A 267 -16.38 -2.95 28.74
C GLU A 267 -15.55 -3.51 27.59
N ILE A 268 -14.32 -3.96 27.87
CA ILE A 268 -13.43 -4.61 26.89
C ILE A 268 -14.04 -5.93 26.42
N ASP A 269 -14.50 -6.77 27.34
CA ASP A 269 -15.08 -8.08 27.05
C ASP A 269 -16.27 -7.98 26.10
N LYS A 270 -17.07 -6.90 26.17
CA LYS A 270 -18.21 -6.65 25.25
C LYS A 270 -17.78 -6.40 23.80
N THR A 271 -16.53 -6.02 23.58
CA THR A 271 -15.98 -5.73 22.25
C THR A 271 -15.19 -6.90 21.67
N ILE A 272 -15.05 -7.99 22.42
CA ILE A 272 -14.34 -9.19 22.01
C ILE A 272 -15.38 -10.28 21.75
N LEU A 273 -15.20 -11.04 20.67
CA LEU A 273 -15.91 -12.30 20.45
C LEU A 273 -14.95 -13.46 20.67
N ASP A 274 -15.17 -14.24 21.73
CA ASP A 274 -14.36 -15.41 22.07
C ASP A 274 -15.20 -16.55 22.69
N VAL A 275 -14.57 -17.50 23.39
CA VAL A 275 -15.25 -18.62 24.04
C VAL A 275 -16.33 -18.21 25.06
N HIS A 276 -16.24 -17.00 25.63
CA HIS A 276 -17.17 -16.52 26.65
C HIS A 276 -18.52 -16.07 26.06
N ASP A 277 -18.60 -15.88 24.74
CA ASP A 277 -19.80 -15.44 24.02
C ASP A 277 -20.71 -16.60 23.58
N ILE A 278 -20.98 -17.54 24.50
CA ILE A 278 -21.71 -18.79 24.24
C ILE A 278 -23.10 -18.63 23.61
N ASN A 279 -23.73 -17.45 23.74
CA ASN A 279 -25.05 -17.17 23.17
C ASN A 279 -24.98 -16.71 21.71
N ILE A 280 -23.79 -16.35 21.23
CA ILE A 280 -23.53 -15.82 19.88
C ILE A 280 -22.82 -16.88 19.03
N ILE A 281 -21.99 -17.71 19.66
CA ILE A 281 -21.13 -18.67 18.96
C ILE A 281 -21.83 -20.02 18.76
N THR A 282 -21.65 -20.62 17.59
CA THR A 282 -22.15 -21.96 17.25
C THR A 282 -21.05 -23.02 17.17
N LYS A 283 -19.80 -22.60 17.39
CA LYS A 283 -18.61 -23.45 17.32
C LYS A 283 -17.66 -23.18 18.49
N PRO A 284 -16.81 -24.16 18.87
CA PRO A 284 -15.81 -23.95 19.91
C PRO A 284 -14.77 -22.91 19.49
N LEU A 285 -14.59 -21.88 20.32
CA LEU A 285 -13.54 -20.86 20.21
C LEU A 285 -12.55 -20.97 21.37
N GLY A 286 -11.38 -20.35 21.23
CA GLY A 286 -10.44 -20.11 22.31
C GLY A 286 -10.73 -18.81 23.04
N THR A 287 -9.85 -18.46 23.98
CA THR A 287 -9.90 -17.23 24.76
C THR A 287 -9.02 -16.16 24.12
N VAL A 288 -9.44 -14.89 24.24
CA VAL A 288 -8.59 -13.75 23.94
C VAL A 288 -7.99 -13.22 25.24
N ASP A 289 -6.67 -13.30 25.38
CA ASP A 289 -5.94 -12.75 26.53
C ASP A 289 -5.38 -11.37 26.17
N TYR A 290 -5.99 -10.31 26.68
CA TYR A 290 -5.65 -8.93 26.36
C TYR A 290 -4.79 -8.23 27.42
N GLU A 291 -4.34 -8.95 28.45
CA GLU A 291 -3.51 -8.39 29.51
C GLU A 291 -2.00 -8.43 29.17
N PRO A 292 -1.21 -7.43 29.59
CA PRO A 292 -1.63 -6.19 30.25
C PRO A 292 -2.39 -5.22 29.31
N ILE A 293 -3.38 -4.50 29.83
CA ILE A 293 -4.05 -3.40 29.11
C ILE A 293 -3.17 -2.13 29.10
N ALA A 294 -3.13 -1.40 27.98
CA ALA A 294 -2.55 -0.05 27.98
C ALA A 294 -3.44 0.90 28.80
N GLU A 295 -2.86 1.73 29.69
CA GLU A 295 -3.64 2.63 30.55
C GLU A 295 -4.17 3.87 29.83
N VAL A 296 -3.55 4.24 28.71
CA VAL A 296 -3.90 5.41 27.91
C VAL A 296 -3.77 5.10 26.42
N ARG A 297 -4.50 5.86 25.61
CA ARG A 297 -4.38 5.86 24.16
C ARG A 297 -2.94 6.19 23.72
N PHE A 298 -2.45 5.47 22.71
CA PHE A 298 -1.15 5.75 22.10
C PHE A 298 -1.26 6.95 21.16
N GLU A 299 -0.73 8.11 21.57
CA GLU A 299 -0.72 9.33 20.76
C GLU A 299 0.20 9.24 19.53
N ASP A 300 1.18 8.33 19.56
CA ASP A 300 2.13 8.08 18.46
C ASP A 300 1.68 6.95 17.53
N ALA A 301 0.47 6.41 17.71
CA ALA A 301 -0.14 5.43 16.83
C ALA A 301 -0.99 6.08 15.72
N GLY A 302 -1.06 5.39 14.59
CA GLY A 302 -1.66 5.91 13.35
C GLY A 302 -0.64 6.60 12.43
N PRO A 303 -1.10 7.15 11.29
CA PRO A 303 -0.21 7.76 10.30
C PRO A 303 0.56 8.92 10.89
N ARG A 304 1.86 8.93 10.65
CA ARG A 304 2.73 10.05 11.06
C ARG A 304 2.48 11.25 10.15
N GLU A 305 2.80 12.44 10.65
CA GLU A 305 2.81 13.70 9.87
C GLU A 305 4.20 14.01 9.30
#